data_AF-A0A9P7DT42-F1
#
_entry.id   AF-A0A9P7DT42-F1
#
_cell.length_a   1.000
_cell.length_b   1.000
_cell.length_c   1.000
_cell.angle_alpha   90.00
_cell.angle_beta   90.00
_cell.angle_gamma   90.00
#
_symmetry.space_group_name_H-M   'P 1'
#
loop_
_entity.id
_entity.type
_entity.pdbx_description
1 polymer ?
#
loop_
_entity_poly.entity_id
_entity_poly.type
_entity_poly.pdbx_seq_one_letter_code
_entity_poly.pdbx_strand_id
1 'polypeptide(L)'
;MEMDDWIRIAAEIELNYTSFDAFVVLHGTDTMSYTSSALSFLLEDLGKTVILTGAQIPLSQLRNDAVDNLLGALSIAGNYIIPECSLYFNHTLYRGNRVSKASSYDLNAFHSPNFPPLVNVGIDIVVNWIDVLRQTSLRRFRAYKEMSPHVATLRLFPGMTGATARAFLAPPTRGIVLETFGAGNASQRPDVLAAFKDACDGGVVIVAISQCFKGSVSGDYETGQTLIQVGVVPGGDMTPECALTKLSYLLAKPELTAAEVRSLISLSLRGELTPPMPSLPAAPSSDDVNTDLSGLLSQFVRLSSSARKTDIPQIVIGEEAQDATAPWSRTAAERASTEAALLPFLVHLAVARDDIEGLEFCLTSAGTTSCSGVTEGTAEVVVPGGIVNCLDPGSGRSPLHVAASNGNIRCVEKLLESGALVHLRDELGHTALYYAARQGHGDIVDTLVSAGANLGGMENEAGYVGLAVQNAVHAGNEATVDIWRRAGVKLAD
;
A
#
# COMPACT_ATOMS: atom_id res chain seq x y z
N MET A 1 0.96 13.29 -23.43
CA MET A 1 0.33 12.72 -22.24
C MET A 1 -0.44 13.82 -21.59
N GLU A 2 -1.75 13.76 -21.76
CA GLU A 2 -2.72 14.64 -21.14
C GLU A 2 -3.54 13.86 -20.09
N MET A 3 -4.41 14.54 -19.34
CA MET A 3 -5.21 13.89 -18.29
C MET A 3 -6.12 12.78 -18.85
N ASP A 4 -6.66 12.98 -20.06
CA ASP A 4 -7.47 11.96 -20.75
C ASP A 4 -6.68 10.69 -21.07
N ASP A 5 -5.37 10.80 -21.31
CA ASP A 5 -4.52 9.64 -21.53
C ASP A 5 -4.36 8.83 -20.23
N TRP A 6 -4.23 9.51 -19.07
CA TRP A 6 -4.19 8.83 -17.77
C TRP A 6 -5.49 8.07 -17.49
N ILE A 7 -6.63 8.68 -17.79
CA ILE A 7 -7.95 8.06 -17.64
C ILE A 7 -8.09 6.83 -18.54
N ARG A 8 -7.60 6.89 -19.79
CA ARG A 8 -7.59 5.74 -20.71
C ARG A 8 -6.77 4.58 -20.14
N ILE A 9 -5.58 4.85 -19.60
CA ILE A 9 -4.73 3.82 -18.99
C ILE A 9 -5.45 3.19 -17.78
N ALA A 10 -6.03 4.00 -16.89
CA ALA A 10 -6.77 3.51 -15.74
C ALA A 10 -8.00 2.66 -16.13
N ALA A 11 -8.75 3.09 -17.15
CA ALA A 11 -9.89 2.36 -17.68
C ALA A 11 -9.49 1.02 -18.33
N GLU A 12 -8.35 0.97 -19.02
CA GLU A 12 -7.83 -0.27 -19.62
C GLU A 12 -7.40 -1.27 -18.54
N ILE A 13 -6.75 -0.80 -17.46
CA ILE A 13 -6.40 -1.63 -16.31
C ILE A 13 -7.68 -2.19 -15.66
N GLU A 14 -8.72 -1.37 -15.51
CA GLU A 14 -9.99 -1.82 -14.94
C GLU A 14 -10.70 -2.86 -15.79
N LEU A 15 -10.73 -2.67 -17.11
CA LEU A 15 -11.34 -3.62 -18.04
C LEU A 15 -10.66 -4.99 -17.98
N ASN A 16 -9.35 -5.01 -17.78
CA ASN A 16 -8.54 -6.22 -17.75
C ASN A 16 -8.24 -6.73 -16.32
N TYR A 17 -8.81 -6.12 -15.29
CA TYR A 17 -8.44 -6.37 -13.90
C TYR A 17 -8.68 -7.81 -13.44
N THR A 18 -9.69 -8.49 -13.96
CA THR A 18 -9.99 -9.90 -13.62
C THR A 18 -9.13 -10.90 -14.39
N SER A 19 -8.57 -10.48 -15.54
CA SER A 19 -7.88 -11.38 -16.47
C SER A 19 -6.39 -11.53 -16.16
N PHE A 20 -5.77 -10.50 -15.58
CA PHE A 20 -4.33 -10.49 -15.29
C PHE A 20 -4.05 -10.28 -13.80
N ASP A 21 -2.90 -10.80 -13.36
CA ASP A 21 -2.46 -10.72 -11.96
C ASP A 21 -1.67 -9.45 -11.65
N ALA A 22 -1.07 -8.84 -12.68
CA ALA A 22 -0.31 -7.59 -12.59
C ALA A 22 -0.29 -6.87 -13.94
N PHE A 23 0.11 -5.60 -13.92
CA PHE A 23 0.15 -4.72 -15.09
C PHE A 23 1.52 -4.06 -15.22
N VAL A 24 2.08 -4.07 -16.43
CA VAL A 24 3.28 -3.29 -16.77
C VAL A 24 2.89 -2.28 -17.84
N VAL A 25 3.10 -1.00 -17.55
CA VAL A 25 2.77 0.12 -18.44
C VAL A 25 4.07 0.69 -19.00
N LEU A 26 4.28 0.50 -20.31
CA LEU A 26 5.37 1.12 -21.03
C LEU A 26 5.08 2.60 -21.28
N HIS A 27 5.98 3.46 -20.81
CA HIS A 27 5.76 4.90 -20.83
C HIS A 27 7.04 5.67 -21.17
N GLY A 28 6.90 6.84 -21.83
CA GLY A 28 8.04 7.74 -22.07
C GLY A 28 8.55 8.39 -20.79
N THR A 29 9.86 8.60 -20.65
CA THR A 29 10.44 9.02 -19.36
C THR A 29 10.04 10.44 -18.94
N ASP A 30 9.79 11.36 -19.88
CA ASP A 30 9.60 12.80 -19.60
C ASP A 30 8.43 13.13 -18.67
N THR A 31 7.33 12.38 -18.75
CA THR A 31 6.12 12.60 -17.93
C THR A 31 5.72 11.37 -17.13
N MET A 32 6.65 10.43 -16.95
CA MET A 32 6.38 9.18 -16.25
C MET A 32 6.03 9.42 -14.78
N SER A 33 6.72 10.35 -14.09
CA SER A 33 6.44 10.70 -12.70
C SER A 33 5.03 11.29 -12.50
N TYR A 34 4.55 12.10 -13.45
CA TYR A 34 3.17 12.59 -13.45
C TYR A 34 2.17 11.45 -13.64
N THR A 35 2.46 10.52 -14.55
CA THR A 35 1.57 9.41 -14.87
C THR A 35 1.48 8.40 -13.73
N SER A 36 2.62 8.05 -13.12
CA SER A 36 2.65 7.18 -11.93
C SER A 36 1.93 7.82 -10.75
N SER A 37 2.08 9.15 -10.58
CA SER A 37 1.36 9.88 -9.54
C SER A 37 -0.15 9.91 -9.79
N ALA A 38 -0.59 10.23 -11.01
CA ALA A 38 -2.00 10.25 -11.38
C ALA A 38 -2.66 8.87 -11.21
N LEU A 39 -2.03 7.82 -11.75
CA LEU A 39 -2.56 6.45 -11.64
C LEU A 39 -2.63 5.97 -10.19
N SER A 40 -1.74 6.42 -9.29
CA SER A 40 -1.83 6.09 -7.86
C SER A 40 -3.15 6.55 -7.22
N PHE A 41 -3.72 7.66 -7.68
CA PHE A 41 -5.01 8.17 -7.20
C PHE A 41 -6.20 7.62 -7.99
N LEU A 42 -6.06 7.47 -9.32
CA LEU A 42 -7.12 6.96 -10.19
C LEU A 42 -7.45 5.49 -9.91
N LEU A 43 -6.45 4.68 -9.57
CA LEU A 43 -6.60 3.27 -9.22
C LEU A 43 -6.96 3.13 -7.74
N GLU A 44 -8.23 3.38 -7.42
CA GLU A 44 -8.73 3.28 -6.05
C GLU A 44 -8.84 1.82 -5.61
N ASP A 45 -8.46 1.53 -4.36
CA ASP A 45 -8.55 0.20 -3.76
C ASP A 45 -7.80 -0.87 -4.56
N LEU A 46 -6.62 -0.51 -5.09
CA LEU A 46 -5.75 -1.39 -5.88
C LEU A 46 -5.23 -2.56 -5.02
N GLY A 47 -5.49 -3.79 -5.46
CA GLY A 47 -4.97 -5.02 -4.83
C GLY A 47 -3.89 -5.75 -5.64
N LYS A 48 -3.50 -5.21 -6.80
CA LYS A 48 -2.58 -5.85 -7.77
C LYS A 48 -1.41 -4.93 -8.12
N THR A 49 -0.33 -5.52 -8.61
CA THR A 49 0.88 -4.76 -8.95
C THR A 49 0.71 -4.00 -10.27
N VAL A 50 0.96 -2.68 -10.25
CA VAL A 50 1.00 -1.84 -11.46
C VAL A 50 2.36 -1.17 -11.54
N ILE A 51 3.16 -1.51 -12.54
CA ILE A 51 4.52 -0.96 -12.71
C ILE A 51 4.61 -0.14 -13.99
N LEU A 52 4.96 1.13 -13.84
CA LEU A 52 5.39 1.97 -14.96
C LEU A 52 6.88 1.75 -15.20
N THR A 53 7.25 1.59 -16.46
CA THR A 53 8.67 1.55 -16.85
C THR A 53 8.87 2.12 -18.24
N GLY A 54 10.13 2.34 -18.61
CA GLY A 54 10.52 2.90 -19.90
C GLY A 54 12.01 2.78 -20.10
N ALA A 55 12.54 3.59 -21.02
CA ALA A 55 13.97 3.59 -21.32
C ALA A 55 14.42 4.95 -21.83
N GLN A 56 15.69 5.27 -21.62
CA GLN A 56 16.33 6.39 -22.33
C GLN A 56 16.72 6.00 -23.75
N ILE A 57 17.13 4.74 -23.94
CA ILE A 57 17.57 4.22 -25.23
C ILE A 57 16.51 3.25 -25.77
N PRO A 58 16.02 3.43 -27.02
CA PRO A 58 15.04 2.53 -27.62
C PRO A 58 15.51 1.07 -27.64
N LEU A 59 14.57 0.15 -27.40
CA LEU A 59 14.80 -1.30 -27.40
C LEU A 59 15.44 -1.84 -28.69
N SER A 60 15.22 -1.15 -29.82
CA SER A 60 15.79 -1.53 -31.12
C SER A 60 17.30 -1.31 -31.23
N GLN A 61 17.92 -0.58 -30.30
CA GLN A 61 19.36 -0.34 -30.31
C GLN A 61 20.11 -1.46 -29.58
N LEU A 62 21.28 -1.86 -30.08
CA LEU A 62 22.04 -2.99 -29.51
C LEU A 62 22.39 -2.80 -28.03
N ARG A 63 22.76 -1.59 -27.63
CA ARG A 63 23.08 -1.23 -26.25
C ARG A 63 22.00 -0.31 -25.73
N ASN A 64 21.09 -0.83 -24.91
CA ASN A 64 19.97 -0.09 -24.37
C ASN A 64 19.68 -0.52 -22.92
N ASP A 65 19.01 0.36 -22.18
CA ASP A 65 18.46 0.11 -20.83
C ASP A 65 17.04 -0.48 -20.86
N ALA A 66 16.38 -0.46 -22.02
CA ALA A 66 15.00 -0.94 -22.17
C ALA A 66 14.84 -2.42 -21.86
N VAL A 67 15.80 -3.28 -22.25
CA VAL A 67 15.76 -4.72 -21.95
C VAL A 67 15.73 -4.95 -20.45
N ASP A 68 16.68 -4.38 -19.71
CA ASP A 68 16.83 -4.59 -18.27
C ASP A 68 15.65 -4.00 -17.49
N ASN A 69 15.18 -2.82 -17.91
CA ASN A 69 14.01 -2.18 -17.31
C ASN A 69 12.73 -3.01 -17.52
N LEU A 70 12.48 -3.50 -18.74
CA LEU A 70 11.31 -4.30 -19.04
C LEU A 70 11.34 -5.67 -18.35
N LEU A 71 12.48 -6.37 -18.42
CA LEU A 71 12.63 -7.68 -17.77
C LEU A 71 12.52 -7.58 -16.26
N GLY A 72 13.11 -6.55 -15.65
CA GLY A 72 12.99 -6.33 -14.21
C GLY A 72 11.55 -6.01 -13.79
N ALA A 73 10.85 -5.14 -14.53
CA ALA A 73 9.44 -4.86 -14.27
C ALA A 73 8.56 -6.12 -14.37
N LEU A 74 8.74 -6.94 -15.42
CA LEU A 74 8.01 -8.21 -15.58
C LEU A 74 8.35 -9.22 -14.48
N SER A 75 9.62 -9.32 -14.10
CA SER A 75 10.07 -10.23 -13.04
C SER A 75 9.47 -9.86 -11.69
N ILE A 76 9.37 -8.56 -11.38
CA ILE A 76 8.72 -8.10 -10.15
C ILE A 76 7.21 -8.35 -10.23
N ALA A 77 6.56 -7.92 -11.32
CA ALA A 77 5.12 -8.04 -11.51
C ALA A 77 4.63 -9.50 -11.49
N GLY A 78 5.43 -10.44 -11.99
CA GLY A 78 5.08 -11.87 -12.04
C GLY A 78 5.28 -12.63 -10.72
N ASN A 79 6.20 -12.18 -9.86
CA ASN A 79 6.57 -12.92 -8.64
C ASN A 79 6.06 -12.27 -7.35
N TYR A 80 5.75 -10.97 -7.36
CA TYR A 80 5.38 -10.21 -6.17
C TYR A 80 4.07 -9.44 -6.36
N ILE A 81 3.21 -9.51 -5.34
CA ILE A 81 2.01 -8.69 -5.26
C ILE A 81 2.32 -7.47 -4.39
N ILE A 82 2.62 -6.35 -5.06
CA ILE A 82 2.85 -5.04 -4.47
C ILE A 82 1.65 -4.19 -4.90
N PRO A 83 0.61 -4.03 -4.07
CA PRO A 83 -0.69 -3.45 -4.45
C PRO A 83 -0.61 -1.91 -4.58
N GLU A 84 0.33 -1.42 -5.39
CA GLU A 84 0.61 -0.01 -5.58
C GLU A 84 0.88 0.28 -7.06
N CYS A 85 0.66 1.55 -7.43
CA CYS A 85 1.21 2.10 -8.65
C CYS A 85 2.67 2.48 -8.41
N SER A 86 3.58 1.71 -9.00
CA SER A 86 5.02 1.83 -8.83
C SER A 86 5.72 2.25 -10.12
N LEU A 87 6.95 2.73 -10.00
CA LEU A 87 7.82 3.08 -11.12
C LEU A 87 9.12 2.27 -11.01
N TYR A 88 9.42 1.46 -12.01
CA TYR A 88 10.65 0.68 -12.08
C TYR A 88 11.62 1.28 -13.08
N PHE A 89 12.83 1.60 -12.62
CA PHE A 89 13.90 2.10 -13.46
C PHE A 89 15.26 1.79 -12.82
N ASN A 90 16.24 1.36 -13.63
CA ASN A 90 17.62 1.18 -13.20
C ASN A 90 17.74 0.32 -11.92
N HIS A 91 17.22 -0.91 -11.99
CA HIS A 91 17.26 -1.91 -10.91
C HIS A 91 16.55 -1.51 -9.60
N THR A 92 15.73 -0.47 -9.63
CA THR A 92 15.05 0.04 -8.44
C THR A 92 13.56 0.22 -8.71
N LEU A 93 12.72 -0.29 -7.81
CA LEU A 93 11.28 -0.02 -7.80
C LEU A 93 10.96 1.05 -6.74
N TYR A 94 10.34 2.13 -7.19
CA TYR A 94 9.89 3.21 -6.33
C TYR A 94 8.36 3.23 -6.23
N ARG A 95 7.85 3.76 -5.11
CA ARG A 95 6.45 4.19 -5.03
C ARG A 95 6.19 5.28 -6.06
N GLY A 96 5.24 5.07 -6.96
CA GLY A 96 5.06 5.90 -8.17
C GLY A 96 4.79 7.37 -7.90
N ASN A 97 4.06 7.70 -6.83
CA ASN A 97 3.74 9.07 -6.42
C ASN A 97 4.81 9.74 -5.54
N ARG A 98 5.97 9.11 -5.37
CA ARG A 98 7.14 9.67 -4.67
C ARG A 98 8.30 9.99 -5.61
N VAL A 99 8.15 9.72 -6.91
CA VAL A 99 9.24 9.84 -7.89
C VAL A 99 9.20 11.17 -8.61
N SER A 100 10.39 11.73 -8.87
CA SER A 100 10.60 12.79 -9.86
C SER A 100 11.75 12.42 -10.80
N LYS A 101 11.70 12.91 -12.04
CA LYS A 101 12.79 12.74 -13.02
C LYS A 101 13.92 13.72 -12.67
N ALA A 102 15.08 13.19 -12.26
CA ALA A 102 16.23 13.99 -11.84
C ALA A 102 17.25 14.23 -12.96
N SER A 103 17.35 13.31 -13.92
CA SER A 103 18.29 13.42 -15.05
C SER A 103 17.61 13.16 -16.38
N SER A 104 17.95 13.97 -17.38
CA SER A 104 17.52 13.80 -18.78
C SER A 104 18.52 12.99 -19.61
N TYR A 105 19.66 12.59 -19.04
CA TYR A 105 20.76 11.96 -19.77
C TYR A 105 21.18 10.63 -19.15
N ASP A 106 21.29 10.57 -17.81
CA ASP A 106 21.78 9.38 -17.13
C ASP A 106 20.78 8.23 -17.19
N LEU A 107 21.31 6.99 -17.20
CA LEU A 107 20.51 5.78 -17.06
C LEU A 107 19.87 5.68 -15.67
N ASN A 108 20.38 6.40 -14.68
CA ASN A 108 19.71 6.60 -13.41
C ASN A 108 18.87 7.89 -13.44
N ALA A 109 17.76 7.85 -14.18
CA ALA A 109 16.99 9.05 -14.51
C ALA A 109 16.02 9.51 -13.41
N PHE A 110 15.58 8.60 -12.55
CA PHE A 110 14.50 8.81 -11.59
C PHE A 110 14.99 8.66 -10.16
N HIS A 111 14.38 9.42 -9.26
CA HIS A 111 14.68 9.36 -7.84
C HIS A 111 13.42 9.60 -7.00
N SER A 112 13.40 8.97 -5.82
CA SER A 112 12.43 9.22 -4.76
C SER A 112 13.14 9.95 -3.61
N PRO A 113 13.06 11.29 -3.52
CA PRO A 113 13.91 12.07 -2.61
C PRO A 113 13.53 11.94 -1.13
N ASN A 114 12.23 11.77 -0.86
CA ASN A 114 11.65 11.80 0.48
C ASN A 114 11.13 10.44 0.96
N PHE A 115 11.27 9.38 0.16
CA PHE A 115 10.80 8.04 0.52
C PHE A 115 11.74 6.95 -0.02
N PRO A 116 12.06 5.89 0.75
CA PRO A 116 12.95 4.83 0.30
C PRO A 116 12.35 4.02 -0.88
N PRO A 117 13.19 3.32 -1.66
CA PRO A 117 12.70 2.35 -2.65
C PRO A 117 11.88 1.22 -2.03
N LEU A 118 10.89 0.72 -2.77
CA LEU A 118 10.10 -0.45 -2.37
C LEU A 118 10.85 -1.75 -2.66
N VAL A 119 11.59 -1.80 -3.77
CA VAL A 119 12.37 -2.98 -4.17
C VAL A 119 13.72 -2.55 -4.71
N ASN A 120 14.77 -3.27 -4.31
CA ASN A 120 16.09 -3.18 -4.93
C ASN A 120 16.40 -4.52 -5.61
N VAL A 121 16.78 -4.47 -6.89
CA VAL A 121 17.12 -5.64 -7.70
C VAL A 121 18.64 -5.73 -7.79
N GLY A 122 19.22 -6.72 -7.10
CA GLY A 122 20.64 -7.06 -7.19
C GLY A 122 20.83 -8.48 -7.69
N ILE A 123 21.75 -9.22 -7.05
CA ILE A 123 21.81 -10.68 -7.17
C ILE A 123 20.49 -11.28 -6.68
N ASP A 124 20.00 -10.74 -5.56
CA ASP A 124 18.70 -11.05 -4.98
C ASP A 124 17.74 -9.87 -5.20
N ILE A 125 16.44 -10.17 -5.28
CA ILE A 125 15.37 -9.16 -5.28
C ILE A 125 14.94 -8.93 -3.83
N VAL A 126 15.22 -7.75 -3.29
CA VAL A 126 14.92 -7.39 -1.90
C VAL A 126 13.71 -6.46 -1.87
N VAL A 127 12.60 -6.94 -1.31
CA VAL A 127 11.34 -6.19 -1.16
C VAL A 127 11.21 -5.66 0.27
N ASN A 128 10.99 -4.35 0.41
CA ASN A 128 10.78 -3.69 1.70
C ASN A 128 9.30 -3.75 2.09
N TRP A 129 8.83 -4.91 2.55
CA TRP A 129 7.41 -5.16 2.89
C TRP A 129 6.83 -4.27 3.98
N ILE A 130 7.67 -3.63 4.80
CA ILE A 130 7.26 -2.67 5.83
C ILE A 130 6.73 -1.40 5.16
N ASP A 131 7.38 -0.97 4.08
CA ASP A 131 7.05 0.28 3.38
C ASP A 131 5.91 0.10 2.36
N VAL A 132 5.64 -1.13 1.91
CA VAL A 132 4.55 -1.44 0.97
C VAL A 132 3.19 -1.19 1.62
N LEU A 133 2.37 -0.34 0.99
CA LEU A 133 1.00 -0.08 1.39
C LEU A 133 0.16 -1.35 1.23
N ARG A 134 -0.83 -1.49 2.12
CA ARG A 134 -1.77 -2.60 2.06
C ARG A 134 -3.17 -2.08 2.13
N GLN A 135 -4.05 -2.78 1.44
CA GLN A 135 -5.45 -2.45 1.43
C GLN A 135 -6.09 -2.97 2.72
N THR A 136 -6.48 -2.07 3.60
CA THR A 136 -7.22 -2.39 4.84
C THR A 136 -8.72 -2.22 4.67
N SER A 137 -9.16 -1.58 3.59
CA SER A 137 -10.59 -1.36 3.33
C SER A 137 -11.19 -2.52 2.54
N LEU A 138 -12.37 -2.99 2.97
CA LEU A 138 -13.16 -4.06 2.32
C LEU A 138 -13.89 -3.56 1.06
N ARG A 139 -13.21 -2.77 0.23
CA ARG A 139 -13.76 -2.20 -1.00
C ARG A 139 -13.13 -2.86 -2.21
N ARG A 140 -13.95 -3.12 -3.24
CA ARG A 140 -13.45 -3.59 -4.52
C ARG A 140 -12.66 -2.49 -5.23
N PHE A 141 -11.63 -2.92 -5.95
CA PHE A 141 -10.91 -2.09 -6.89
C PHE A 141 -11.86 -1.36 -7.87
N ARG A 142 -11.59 -0.08 -8.12
CA ARG A 142 -12.27 0.73 -9.13
C ARG A 142 -11.33 1.76 -9.74
N ALA A 143 -11.47 2.02 -11.03
CA ALA A 143 -10.82 3.16 -11.66
C ALA A 143 -11.72 4.40 -11.58
N TYR A 144 -11.25 5.45 -10.92
CA TYR A 144 -11.85 6.78 -11.03
C TYR A 144 -11.47 7.39 -12.38
N LYS A 145 -12.45 7.95 -13.11
CA LYS A 145 -12.31 8.32 -14.54
C LYS A 145 -12.43 9.81 -14.81
N GLU A 146 -12.22 10.63 -13.80
CA GLU A 146 -12.31 12.09 -13.92
C GLU A 146 -11.10 12.74 -13.28
N MET A 147 -10.61 13.82 -13.89
CA MET A 147 -9.53 14.66 -13.39
C MET A 147 -9.88 16.11 -13.71
N SER A 148 -9.64 17.03 -12.78
CA SER A 148 -9.91 18.44 -13.01
C SER A 148 -8.77 19.06 -13.83
N PRO A 149 -9.02 19.61 -15.04
CA PRO A 149 -7.99 20.30 -15.83
C PRO A 149 -7.65 21.69 -15.27
N HIS A 150 -8.46 22.19 -14.33
CA HIS A 150 -8.34 23.53 -13.75
C HIS A 150 -7.30 23.60 -12.61
N VAL A 151 -6.14 22.96 -12.80
CA VAL A 151 -5.01 22.99 -11.88
C VAL A 151 -3.74 23.47 -12.56
N ALA A 152 -2.85 24.09 -11.80
CA ALA A 152 -1.56 24.57 -12.31
C ALA A 152 -0.47 24.53 -11.23
N THR A 153 0.79 24.56 -11.66
CA THR A 153 1.95 24.73 -10.77
C THR A 153 2.54 26.13 -10.95
N LEU A 154 2.70 26.86 -9.85
CA LEU A 154 3.34 28.17 -9.79
C LEU A 154 4.63 28.07 -8.99
N ARG A 155 5.78 28.20 -9.66
CA ARG A 155 7.08 28.31 -8.98
C ARG A 155 7.36 29.75 -8.58
N LEU A 156 7.56 29.99 -7.28
CA LEU A 156 7.97 31.29 -6.77
C LEU A 156 9.39 31.66 -7.22
N PHE A 157 9.60 32.93 -7.55
CA PHE A 157 10.92 33.49 -7.81
C PHE A 157 11.06 34.87 -7.15
N PRO A 158 12.29 35.28 -6.79
CA PRO A 158 12.51 36.60 -6.21
C PRO A 158 12.01 37.72 -7.14
N GLY A 159 11.18 38.62 -6.61
CA GLY A 159 10.65 39.76 -7.37
C GLY A 159 9.29 39.53 -8.04
N MET A 160 8.65 38.38 -7.85
CA MET A 160 7.27 38.17 -8.30
C MET A 160 6.33 39.22 -7.70
N THR A 161 5.46 39.80 -8.54
CA THR A 161 4.52 40.86 -8.14
C THR A 161 3.14 40.31 -7.80
N GLY A 162 2.36 41.02 -6.98
CA GLY A 162 0.96 40.66 -6.72
C GLY A 162 0.08 40.67 -7.98
N ALA A 163 0.43 41.49 -8.99
CA ALA A 163 -0.25 41.50 -10.28
C ALA A 163 -0.02 40.20 -11.07
N THR A 164 1.22 39.70 -11.09
CA THR A 164 1.57 38.41 -11.70
C THR A 164 0.84 37.26 -11.00
N ALA A 165 0.83 37.26 -9.66
CA ALA A 165 0.11 36.26 -8.88
C ALA A 165 -1.40 36.26 -9.19
N ARG A 166 -2.04 37.44 -9.18
CA ARG A 166 -3.47 37.58 -9.53
C ARG A 166 -3.79 37.12 -10.94
N ALA A 167 -2.95 37.45 -11.92
CA ALA A 167 -3.16 37.01 -13.30
C ALA A 167 -3.09 35.48 -13.43
N PHE A 168 -2.20 34.83 -12.69
CA PHE A 168 -2.07 33.37 -12.69
C PHE A 168 -3.21 32.67 -11.94
N LEU A 169 -3.74 33.30 -10.89
CA LEU A 169 -4.86 32.80 -10.06
C LEU A 169 -6.25 33.09 -10.66
N ALA A 170 -6.32 33.78 -11.80
CA ALA A 170 -7.59 34.13 -12.42
C ALA A 170 -8.37 32.88 -12.88
N PRO A 171 -9.72 32.94 -12.95
CA PRO A 171 -10.53 31.87 -13.54
C PRO A 171 -10.04 31.51 -14.96
N PRO A 172 -10.05 30.22 -15.34
CA PRO A 172 -10.79 29.11 -14.74
C PRO A 172 -10.04 28.29 -13.67
N THR A 173 -8.88 28.74 -13.18
CA THR A 173 -8.05 27.98 -12.22
C THR A 173 -8.78 27.75 -10.90
N ARG A 174 -8.84 26.49 -10.44
CA ARG A 174 -9.46 26.09 -9.16
C ARG A 174 -8.45 25.58 -8.13
N GLY A 175 -7.28 25.12 -8.57
CA GLY A 175 -6.23 24.64 -7.68
C GLY A 175 -4.84 25.04 -8.16
N ILE A 176 -3.95 25.41 -7.23
CA ILE A 176 -2.56 25.73 -7.54
C ILE A 176 -1.61 25.00 -6.60
N VAL A 177 -0.58 24.38 -7.17
CA VAL A 177 0.61 23.93 -6.46
C VAL A 177 1.63 25.06 -6.46
N LEU A 178 1.89 25.63 -5.30
CA LEU A 178 2.83 26.73 -5.10
C LEU A 178 4.20 26.16 -4.69
N GLU A 179 5.19 26.20 -5.56
CA GLU A 179 6.56 25.83 -5.19
C GLU A 179 7.25 27.00 -4.49
N THR A 180 7.53 26.82 -3.21
CA THR A 180 8.09 27.81 -2.27
C THR A 180 9.56 27.56 -1.97
N PHE A 181 10.25 28.53 -1.39
CA PHE A 181 11.69 28.41 -1.10
C PHE A 181 11.94 27.60 0.17
N GLY A 182 12.95 26.72 0.16
CA GLY A 182 13.41 26.03 1.37
C GLY A 182 12.28 25.24 2.06
N ALA A 183 12.06 25.50 3.34
CA ALA A 183 11.08 24.78 4.17
C ALA A 183 9.63 25.31 4.06
N GLY A 184 9.29 26.08 3.02
CA GLY A 184 7.95 26.69 2.89
C GLY A 184 7.93 28.22 2.79
N ASN A 185 9.07 28.87 2.53
CA ASN A 185 9.19 30.31 2.58
C ASN A 185 8.60 30.97 1.32
N ALA A 186 7.78 32.01 1.52
CA ALA A 186 7.27 32.86 0.45
C ALA A 186 7.63 34.33 0.67
N SER A 187 7.37 35.16 -0.35
CA SER A 187 7.56 36.61 -0.25
C SER A 187 6.62 37.21 0.79
N GLN A 188 7.18 37.96 1.74
CA GLN A 188 6.41 38.69 2.77
C GLN A 188 5.81 40.00 2.25
N ARG A 189 5.79 40.20 0.93
CA ARG A 189 5.23 41.41 0.35
C ARG A 189 3.69 41.40 0.47
N PRO A 190 3.07 42.47 0.99
CA PRO A 190 1.62 42.52 1.21
C PRO A 190 0.80 42.33 -0.07
N ASP A 191 1.30 42.81 -1.23
CA ASP A 191 0.59 42.72 -2.51
C ASP A 191 0.46 41.27 -3.01
N VAL A 192 1.47 40.43 -2.74
CA VAL A 192 1.51 39.01 -3.10
C VAL A 192 0.67 38.19 -2.13
N LEU A 193 0.81 38.43 -0.82
CA LEU A 193 0.00 37.75 0.20
C LEU A 193 -1.49 38.04 0.03
N ALA A 194 -1.86 39.29 -0.30
CA ALA A 194 -3.23 39.65 -0.61
C ALA A 194 -3.76 38.89 -1.85
N ALA A 195 -2.96 38.74 -2.89
CA ALA A 195 -3.36 37.97 -4.08
C ALA A 195 -3.69 36.50 -3.76
N PHE A 196 -2.88 35.85 -2.92
CA PHE A 196 -3.15 34.50 -2.47
C PHE A 196 -4.38 34.43 -1.57
N LYS A 197 -4.55 35.42 -0.67
CA LYS A 197 -5.71 35.50 0.21
C LYS A 197 -7.00 35.63 -0.58
N ASP A 198 -7.04 36.57 -1.53
CA ASP A 198 -8.21 36.82 -2.37
C ASP A 198 -8.61 35.56 -3.16
N ALA A 199 -7.62 34.83 -3.68
CA ALA A 199 -7.87 33.58 -4.41
C ALA A 199 -8.38 32.46 -3.48
N CYS A 200 -7.77 32.31 -2.30
CA CYS A 200 -8.21 31.36 -1.29
C CYS A 200 -9.64 31.66 -0.80
N ASP A 201 -9.96 32.92 -0.55
CA ASP A 201 -11.29 33.37 -0.15
C ASP A 201 -12.31 33.19 -1.29
N GLY A 202 -11.85 33.28 -2.55
CA GLY A 202 -12.61 32.95 -3.76
C GLY A 202 -12.77 31.46 -4.05
N GLY A 203 -12.29 30.58 -3.16
CA GLY A 203 -12.47 29.12 -3.27
C GLY A 203 -11.36 28.38 -4.03
N VAL A 204 -10.29 29.06 -4.47
CA VAL A 204 -9.12 28.41 -5.04
C VAL A 204 -8.36 27.67 -3.93
N VAL A 205 -7.93 26.45 -4.21
CA VAL A 205 -7.10 25.66 -3.27
C VAL A 205 -5.63 25.85 -3.63
N ILE A 206 -4.86 26.46 -2.73
CA ILE A 206 -3.41 26.66 -2.92
C ILE A 206 -2.66 25.73 -1.98
N VAL A 207 -1.76 24.91 -2.53
CA VAL A 207 -0.95 23.91 -1.83
C VAL A 207 0.51 24.31 -1.91
N ALA A 208 1.17 24.57 -0.78
CA ALA A 208 2.58 24.96 -0.74
C ALA A 208 3.49 23.73 -0.64
N ILE A 209 4.40 23.57 -1.59
CA ILE A 209 5.46 22.56 -1.57
C ILE A 209 6.84 23.23 -1.68
N SER A 210 7.91 22.48 -1.43
CA SER A 210 9.27 22.99 -1.55
C SER A 210 9.77 22.95 -3.00
N GLN A 211 10.54 23.95 -3.40
CA GLN A 211 11.37 23.89 -4.62
C GLN A 211 12.60 23.00 -4.45
N CYS A 212 12.99 22.68 -3.21
CA CYS A 212 14.14 21.83 -2.93
C CYS A 212 13.82 20.40 -3.38
N PHE A 213 14.83 19.74 -3.95
CA PHE A 213 14.69 18.35 -4.38
C PHE A 213 14.34 17.40 -3.23
N LYS A 214 14.89 17.64 -2.03
CA LYS A 214 14.57 16.92 -0.80
C LYS A 214 14.14 17.92 0.27
N GLY A 215 13.08 17.60 1.02
CA GLY A 215 12.55 18.46 2.07
C GLY A 215 11.05 18.28 2.28
N SER A 216 10.55 18.97 3.31
CA SER A 216 9.13 19.02 3.67
C SER A 216 8.72 20.45 4.01
N VAL A 217 7.48 20.80 3.71
CA VAL A 217 6.84 22.06 4.12
C VAL A 217 5.87 21.74 5.26
N SER A 218 6.17 22.23 6.47
CA SER A 218 5.31 22.08 7.65
C SER A 218 4.83 23.44 8.17
N GLY A 219 3.74 23.43 8.94
CA GLY A 219 3.20 24.62 9.58
C GLY A 219 3.96 25.10 10.83
N ASP A 220 5.00 24.35 11.24
CA ASP A 220 5.72 24.59 12.51
C ASP A 220 6.73 25.73 12.39
N TYR A 221 7.12 26.11 11.17
CA TYR A 221 8.03 27.23 10.93
C TYR A 221 7.28 28.57 10.89
N GLU A 222 7.89 29.60 11.47
CA GLU A 222 7.36 30.97 11.58
C GLU A 222 6.91 31.57 10.23
N THR A 223 7.62 31.24 9.15
CA THR A 223 7.30 31.63 7.78
C THR A 223 6.17 30.81 7.15
N GLY A 224 6.06 29.52 7.48
CA GLY A 224 4.94 28.67 7.06
C GLY A 224 3.60 29.17 7.62
N GLN A 225 3.61 29.74 8.84
CA GLN A 225 2.41 30.32 9.44
C GLN A 225 1.83 31.49 8.63
N THR A 226 2.66 32.31 7.98
CA THR A 226 2.16 33.43 7.17
C THR A 226 1.35 32.96 5.96
N LEU A 227 1.75 31.86 5.31
CA LEU A 227 1.00 31.26 4.22
C LEU A 227 -0.29 30.58 4.72
N ILE A 228 -0.22 29.90 5.87
CA ILE A 228 -1.38 29.25 6.49
C ILE A 228 -2.45 30.28 6.89
N GLN A 229 -2.04 31.42 7.45
CA GLN A 229 -2.95 32.54 7.78
C GLN A 229 -3.69 33.09 6.56
N VAL A 230 -3.08 32.98 5.38
CA VAL A 230 -3.64 33.40 4.09
C VAL A 230 -4.52 32.30 3.45
N GLY A 231 -4.61 31.13 4.08
CA GLY A 231 -5.44 30.00 3.64
C GLY A 231 -4.72 29.01 2.72
N VAL A 232 -3.41 29.14 2.56
CA VAL A 232 -2.57 28.19 1.81
C VAL A 232 -2.29 26.96 2.68
N VAL A 233 -2.38 25.77 2.09
CA VAL A 233 -2.23 24.50 2.80
C VAL A 233 -0.81 23.95 2.63
N PRO A 234 -0.13 23.48 3.68
CA PRO A 234 1.16 22.81 3.55
C PRO A 234 1.01 21.46 2.84
N GLY A 235 1.82 21.23 1.82
CA GLY A 235 1.85 19.97 1.05
C GLY A 235 2.87 18.95 1.55
N GLY A 236 3.45 19.15 2.74
CA GLY A 236 4.44 18.24 3.34
C GLY A 236 5.65 18.01 2.43
N ASP A 237 5.98 16.74 2.23
CA ASP A 237 7.12 16.26 1.44
C ASP A 237 6.72 15.69 0.07
N MET A 238 5.54 16.06 -0.44
CA MET A 238 5.07 15.66 -1.77
C MET A 238 5.96 16.22 -2.88
N THR A 239 6.13 15.46 -3.95
CA THR A 239 6.75 15.95 -5.19
C THR A 239 5.80 16.90 -5.93
N PRO A 240 6.31 17.80 -6.78
CA PRO A 240 5.45 18.67 -7.62
C PRO A 240 4.47 17.88 -8.49
N GLU A 241 4.91 16.77 -9.05
CA GLU A 241 4.07 15.90 -9.89
C GLU A 241 2.92 15.28 -9.10
N CYS A 242 3.21 14.81 -7.89
CA CYS A 242 2.20 14.24 -7.01
C CYS A 242 1.23 15.29 -6.48
N ALA A 243 1.73 16.44 -6.02
CA ALA A 243 0.87 17.51 -5.51
C ALA A 243 -0.13 17.98 -6.58
N LEU A 244 0.31 18.11 -7.84
CA LEU A 244 -0.54 18.53 -8.95
C LEU A 244 -1.62 17.49 -9.26
N THR A 245 -1.23 16.22 -9.35
CA THR A 245 -2.14 15.12 -9.68
C THR A 245 -3.14 14.85 -8.55
N LYS A 246 -2.70 14.88 -7.29
CA LYS A 246 -3.58 14.77 -6.11
C LYS A 246 -4.61 15.90 -6.08
N LEU A 247 -4.18 17.13 -6.34
CA LEU A 247 -5.07 18.29 -6.38
C LEU A 247 -6.08 18.19 -7.52
N SER A 248 -5.65 17.75 -8.70
CA SER A 248 -6.53 17.50 -9.85
C SER A 248 -7.58 16.43 -9.54
N TYR A 249 -7.18 15.33 -8.89
CA TYR A 249 -8.04 14.24 -8.49
C TYR A 249 -9.09 14.68 -7.45
N LEU A 250 -8.68 15.40 -6.40
CA LEU A 250 -9.61 15.88 -5.38
C LEU A 250 -10.61 16.91 -5.93
N LEU A 251 -10.17 17.83 -6.78
CA LEU A 251 -11.04 18.83 -7.41
C LEU A 251 -11.96 18.26 -8.50
N ALA A 252 -11.72 17.02 -8.93
CA ALA A 252 -12.59 16.30 -9.86
C ALA A 252 -13.82 15.72 -9.15
N LYS A 253 -13.76 15.49 -7.83
CA LYS A 253 -14.87 14.89 -7.09
C LYS A 253 -15.96 15.93 -6.80
N PRO A 254 -17.18 15.78 -7.37
CA PRO A 254 -18.23 16.78 -7.22
C PRO A 254 -18.79 16.87 -5.80
N GLU A 255 -18.64 15.81 -5.01
CA GLU A 255 -19.06 15.76 -3.60
C GLU A 255 -18.17 16.59 -2.66
N LEU A 256 -16.98 17.02 -3.10
CA LEU A 256 -16.02 17.71 -2.23
C LEU A 256 -16.11 19.24 -2.37
N THR A 257 -16.25 19.91 -1.24
CA THR A 257 -16.10 21.36 -1.13
C THR A 257 -14.62 21.76 -1.11
N ALA A 258 -14.32 23.02 -1.44
CA ALA A 258 -12.94 23.53 -1.39
C ALA A 258 -12.31 23.38 0.02
N ALA A 259 -13.11 23.46 1.08
CA ALA A 259 -12.65 23.25 2.46
C ALA A 259 -12.27 21.80 2.73
N GLU A 260 -13.06 20.83 2.25
CA GLU A 260 -12.74 19.40 2.36
C GLU A 260 -11.52 19.03 1.52
N VAL A 261 -11.38 19.60 0.32
CA VAL A 261 -10.16 19.43 -0.50
C VAL A 261 -8.92 19.93 0.25
N ARG A 262 -9.00 21.08 0.94
CA ARG A 262 -7.91 21.60 1.79
C ARG A 262 -7.58 20.68 2.97
N SER A 263 -8.55 19.96 3.52
CA SER A 263 -8.30 18.98 4.58
C SER A 263 -7.64 17.72 4.01
N LEU A 264 -8.20 17.15 2.95
CA LEU A 264 -7.73 15.90 2.33
C LEU A 264 -6.36 16.02 1.67
N ILE A 265 -5.99 17.19 1.14
CA ILE A 265 -4.68 17.38 0.53
C ILE A 265 -3.53 17.23 1.53
N SER A 266 -3.77 17.51 2.82
CA SER A 266 -2.79 17.37 3.90
C SER A 266 -2.64 15.94 4.43
N LEU A 267 -3.58 15.04 4.10
CA LEU A 267 -3.59 13.65 4.56
C LEU A 267 -2.95 12.73 3.54
N SER A 268 -2.20 11.72 3.97
CA SER A 268 -1.65 10.71 3.07
C SER A 268 -2.78 9.80 2.57
N LEU A 269 -3.10 9.84 1.27
CA LEU A 269 -4.17 9.01 0.69
C LEU A 269 -3.64 7.72 0.08
N ARG A 270 -2.42 7.77 -0.47
CA ARG A 270 -1.76 6.71 -1.25
C ARG A 270 -0.26 6.67 -0.93
N GLY A 271 0.13 7.03 0.30
CA GLY A 271 1.52 7.00 0.77
C GLY A 271 2.44 8.06 0.13
N GLU A 272 1.87 9.07 -0.51
CA GLU A 272 2.56 10.16 -1.20
C GLU A 272 3.16 11.22 -0.28
N LEU A 273 2.65 11.29 0.95
CA LEU A 273 3.05 12.24 1.97
C LEU A 273 3.38 11.50 3.26
N THR A 274 4.47 11.91 3.91
CA THR A 274 4.88 11.37 5.21
C THR A 274 4.13 12.14 6.31
N PRO A 275 3.31 11.47 7.13
CA PRO A 275 2.61 12.15 8.21
C PRO A 275 3.64 12.72 9.22
N PRO A 276 3.34 13.86 9.86
CA PRO A 276 4.20 14.40 10.91
C PRO A 276 4.32 13.37 12.05
N MET A 277 5.54 12.96 12.38
CA MET A 277 5.74 12.00 13.48
C MET A 277 5.23 12.59 14.80
N PRO A 278 4.41 11.87 15.59
CA PRO A 278 4.23 12.21 16.99
C PRO A 278 5.60 12.07 17.71
N SER A 279 5.91 13.00 18.61
CA SER A 279 7.16 13.01 19.37
C SER A 279 7.42 11.66 20.04
N LEU A 280 8.56 11.04 19.75
CA LEU A 280 9.03 9.80 20.38
C LEU A 280 8.94 9.87 21.93
N PRO A 281 8.26 8.94 22.60
CA PRO A 281 8.51 8.68 24.01
C PRO A 281 9.92 8.09 24.20
N ALA A 282 10.44 8.17 25.43
CA ALA A 282 11.73 7.60 25.80
C ALA A 282 11.82 6.10 25.48
N ALA A 283 13.03 5.61 25.18
CA ALA A 283 13.30 4.22 24.83
C ALA A 283 12.64 3.22 25.81
N PRO A 284 12.11 2.08 25.31
CA PRO A 284 11.47 1.08 26.14
C PRO A 284 12.45 0.52 27.18
N SER A 285 11.94 0.27 28.39
CA SER A 285 12.71 -0.30 29.49
C SER A 285 13.13 -1.74 29.18
N SER A 286 14.22 -2.23 29.78
CA SER A 286 14.68 -3.63 29.60
C SER A 286 13.65 -4.68 30.03
N ASP A 287 12.65 -4.29 30.82
CA ASP A 287 11.64 -5.17 31.38
C ASP A 287 10.47 -5.41 30.40
N ASP A 288 10.12 -4.43 29.55
CA ASP A 288 9.12 -4.58 28.48
C ASP A 288 9.59 -5.52 27.35
N VAL A 289 10.91 -5.63 27.17
CA VAL A 289 11.53 -6.44 26.09
C VAL A 289 11.58 -7.94 26.44
N ASN A 290 11.55 -8.30 27.73
CA ASN A 290 11.56 -9.70 28.17
C ASN A 290 10.15 -10.34 28.19
N THR A 291 9.11 -9.52 28.20
CA THR A 291 7.70 -9.95 28.24
C THR A 291 7.19 -10.41 26.86
N ASP A 292 7.69 -9.85 25.77
CA ASP A 292 7.21 -10.15 24.41
C ASP A 292 7.64 -11.56 23.93
N LEU A 293 8.91 -11.95 24.13
CA LEU A 293 9.41 -13.27 23.72
C LEU A 293 8.88 -14.41 24.60
N SER A 294 8.73 -14.18 25.91
CA SER A 294 8.07 -15.14 26.80
C SER A 294 6.59 -15.31 26.43
N GLY A 295 5.93 -14.22 26.03
CA GLY A 295 4.63 -14.22 25.37
C GLY A 295 4.60 -15.11 24.12
N LEU A 296 5.51 -14.91 23.17
CA LEU A 296 5.60 -15.72 21.95
C LEU A 296 5.81 -17.21 22.20
N LEU A 297 6.70 -17.57 23.13
CA LEU A 297 6.94 -18.97 23.50
C LEU A 297 5.74 -19.58 24.22
N SER A 298 5.04 -18.81 25.07
CA SER A 298 3.80 -19.27 25.70
C SER A 298 2.70 -19.53 24.67
N GLN A 299 2.58 -18.66 23.66
CA GLN A 299 1.67 -18.82 22.53
C GLN A 299 2.04 -20.04 21.69
N PHE A 300 3.34 -20.26 21.44
CA PHE A 300 3.81 -21.46 20.76
C PHE A 300 3.40 -22.73 21.51
N VAL A 301 3.58 -22.80 22.83
CA VAL A 301 3.15 -23.96 23.64
C VAL A 301 1.62 -24.11 23.63
N ARG A 302 0.87 -23.01 23.75
CA ARG A 302 -0.61 -23.01 23.69
C ARG A 302 -1.12 -23.53 22.34
N LEU A 303 -0.56 -23.03 21.24
CA LEU A 303 -0.95 -23.36 19.87
C LEU A 303 -0.36 -24.68 19.35
N SER A 304 0.70 -25.21 19.98
CA SER A 304 1.29 -26.51 19.61
C SER A 304 0.73 -27.66 20.45
N SER A 305 0.37 -27.42 21.71
CA SER A 305 -0.30 -28.43 22.53
C SER A 305 -1.64 -28.78 21.91
N SER A 306 -1.74 -30.01 21.41
CA SER A 306 -3.00 -30.57 20.96
C SER A 306 -3.72 -31.07 22.22
N ALA A 307 -5.00 -30.73 22.38
CA ALA A 307 -5.89 -31.43 23.28
C ALA A 307 -6.13 -32.87 22.75
N ARG A 308 -5.08 -33.69 22.69
CA ARG A 308 -5.22 -35.14 22.56
C ARG A 308 -5.48 -35.68 23.94
N LYS A 309 -6.71 -36.16 24.17
CA LYS A 309 -6.98 -37.19 25.18
C LYS A 309 -6.23 -38.46 24.76
N THR A 310 -4.97 -38.56 25.14
CA THR A 310 -4.21 -39.81 25.17
C THR A 310 -3.20 -39.67 26.29
N ASP A 311 -3.19 -40.63 27.21
CA ASP A 311 -2.27 -40.75 28.35
C ASP A 311 -0.80 -40.69 27.89
N ILE A 312 -0.26 -39.48 27.75
CA ILE A 312 1.15 -39.19 27.62
C ILE A 312 1.51 -38.42 28.90
N PRO A 313 2.59 -38.77 29.61
CA PRO A 313 2.97 -38.07 30.84
C PRO A 313 3.08 -36.57 30.56
N GLN A 314 2.20 -35.80 31.21
CA GLN A 314 2.27 -34.35 31.20
C GLN A 314 3.61 -33.94 31.83
N ILE A 315 4.40 -33.15 31.11
CA ILE A 315 5.47 -32.38 31.73
C ILE A 315 4.77 -31.32 32.58
N VAL A 316 4.63 -31.60 33.87
CA VAL A 316 4.18 -30.63 34.86
C VAL A 316 5.34 -29.65 35.03
N ILE A 317 5.21 -28.45 34.47
CA ILE A 317 6.08 -27.33 34.81
C ILE A 317 5.67 -26.92 36.23
N GLY A 318 6.44 -27.35 37.23
CA GLY A 318 6.25 -26.90 38.60
C GLY A 318 6.48 -25.40 38.71
N GLU A 319 5.71 -24.74 39.56
CA GLU A 319 5.82 -23.29 39.84
C GLU A 319 7.18 -22.88 40.44
N GLU A 320 8.06 -23.83 40.77
CA GLU A 320 9.43 -23.60 41.27
C GLU A 320 10.48 -23.39 40.17
N ALA A 321 10.09 -23.03 38.95
CA ALA A 321 11.00 -22.76 37.83
C ALA A 321 11.27 -21.27 37.56
N GLN A 322 11.00 -20.38 38.52
CA GLN A 322 11.34 -18.94 38.36
C GLN A 322 12.85 -18.64 38.48
N ASP A 323 13.66 -19.57 39.02
CA ASP A 323 15.11 -19.39 39.20
C ASP A 323 15.99 -20.37 38.40
N ALA A 324 15.40 -21.19 37.51
CA ALA A 324 16.13 -22.19 36.72
C ALA A 324 16.17 -21.91 35.21
N THR A 325 15.77 -20.72 34.76
CA THR A 325 16.13 -20.27 33.41
C THR A 325 17.52 -19.66 33.48
N ALA A 326 18.52 -20.35 32.91
CA ALA A 326 19.79 -19.71 32.60
C ALA A 326 19.48 -18.37 31.90
N PRO A 327 20.04 -17.24 32.34
CA PRO A 327 19.81 -15.96 31.69
C PRO A 327 20.46 -16.07 30.32
N TRP A 328 19.69 -16.46 29.31
CA TRP A 328 20.10 -16.28 27.93
C TRP A 328 20.15 -14.77 27.72
N SER A 329 21.32 -14.19 27.94
CA SER A 329 21.64 -12.81 27.56
C SER A 329 21.63 -12.73 26.04
N ARG A 330 20.45 -12.80 25.42
CA ARG A 330 20.32 -12.69 23.98
C ARG A 330 20.52 -11.24 23.58
N THR A 331 21.32 -11.05 22.55
CA THR A 331 21.41 -9.75 21.89
C THR A 331 20.05 -9.43 21.23
N ALA A 332 19.74 -8.16 21.04
CA ALA A 332 18.51 -7.74 20.34
C ALA A 332 18.37 -8.40 18.96
N ALA A 333 19.50 -8.68 18.28
CA ALA A 333 19.54 -9.35 16.98
C ALA A 333 19.09 -10.82 17.04
N GLU A 334 19.49 -11.57 18.06
CA GLU A 334 19.06 -12.97 18.24
C GLU A 334 17.57 -13.07 18.56
N ARG A 335 17.01 -12.08 19.29
CA ARG A 335 15.56 -12.00 19.53
C ARG A 335 14.79 -11.73 18.24
N ALA A 336 15.15 -10.67 17.52
CA ALA A 336 14.52 -10.33 16.25
C ALA A 336 14.56 -11.48 15.24
N SER A 337 15.67 -12.22 15.19
CA SER A 337 15.80 -13.42 14.35
C SER A 337 14.89 -14.57 14.80
N THR A 338 14.76 -14.79 16.12
CA THR A 338 13.85 -15.80 16.68
C THR A 338 12.38 -15.45 16.38
N GLU A 339 12.01 -14.18 16.56
CA GLU A 339 10.65 -13.68 16.30
C GLU A 339 10.30 -13.81 14.82
N ALA A 340 11.20 -13.38 13.93
CA ALA A 340 11.02 -13.52 12.48
C ALA A 340 10.85 -14.97 12.02
N ALA A 341 11.47 -15.93 12.71
CA ALA A 341 11.33 -17.35 12.42
C ALA A 341 10.02 -17.97 12.97
N LEU A 342 9.59 -17.56 14.16
CA LEU A 342 8.44 -18.16 14.84
C LEU A 342 7.10 -17.55 14.44
N LEU A 343 7.04 -16.23 14.24
CA LEU A 343 5.79 -15.52 13.95
C LEU A 343 5.04 -16.09 12.74
N PRO A 344 5.68 -16.36 11.57
CA PRO A 344 4.96 -16.93 10.43
C PRO A 344 4.28 -18.25 10.76
N PHE A 345 4.96 -19.12 11.52
CA PHE A 345 4.41 -20.40 11.93
C PHE A 345 3.25 -20.24 12.93
N LEU A 346 3.39 -19.33 13.91
CA LEU A 346 2.34 -19.05 14.89
C LEU A 346 1.07 -18.50 14.24
N VAL A 347 1.20 -17.60 13.26
CA VAL A 347 0.04 -17.05 12.54
C VAL A 347 -0.70 -18.15 11.79
N HIS A 348 0.01 -19.02 11.07
CA HIS A 348 -0.63 -20.15 10.38
C HIS A 348 -1.32 -21.11 11.35
N LEU A 349 -0.72 -21.39 12.51
CA LEU A 349 -1.33 -22.24 13.54
C LEU A 349 -2.55 -21.60 14.21
N ALA A 350 -2.46 -20.32 14.56
CA ALA A 350 -3.56 -19.57 15.17
C ALA A 350 -4.76 -19.56 14.23
N VAL A 351 -4.53 -19.26 12.96
CA VAL A 351 -5.55 -19.30 11.91
C VAL A 351 -6.10 -20.71 11.72
N ALA A 352 -5.25 -21.74 11.68
CA ALA A 352 -5.72 -23.12 11.51
C ALA A 352 -6.65 -23.58 12.64
N ARG A 353 -6.47 -23.05 13.86
CA ARG A 353 -7.25 -23.38 15.06
C ARG A 353 -8.44 -22.45 15.33
N ASP A 354 -8.68 -21.45 14.47
CA ASP A 354 -9.68 -20.38 14.70
C ASP A 354 -9.42 -19.59 16.01
N ASP A 355 -8.14 -19.45 16.39
CA ASP A 355 -7.70 -18.72 17.59
C ASP A 355 -7.40 -17.26 17.25
N ILE A 356 -8.42 -16.41 17.38
CA ILE A 356 -8.34 -14.98 17.07
C ILE A 356 -7.44 -14.25 18.04
N GLU A 357 -7.43 -14.61 19.33
CA GLU A 357 -6.57 -13.97 20.32
C GLU A 357 -5.09 -14.23 19.99
N GLY A 358 -4.77 -15.46 19.60
CA GLY A 358 -3.43 -15.83 19.14
C GLY A 358 -3.04 -15.09 17.85
N LEU A 359 -3.99 -14.92 16.93
CA LEU A 359 -3.78 -14.15 15.70
C LEU A 359 -3.53 -12.66 16.02
N GLU A 360 -4.36 -12.03 16.83
CA GLU A 360 -4.21 -10.63 17.23
C GLU A 360 -2.90 -10.36 17.96
N PHE A 361 -2.48 -11.29 18.84
CA PHE A 361 -1.18 -11.23 19.48
C PHE A 361 -0.05 -11.21 18.45
N CYS A 362 -0.05 -12.14 17.49
CA CYS A 362 1.01 -12.20 16.47
C CYS A 362 1.04 -10.95 15.58
N LEU A 363 -0.13 -10.40 15.23
CA LEU A 363 -0.23 -9.19 14.43
C LEU A 363 0.24 -7.94 15.19
N THR A 364 -0.01 -7.89 16.50
CA THR A 364 0.40 -6.77 17.37
C THR A 364 1.89 -6.83 17.70
N SER A 365 2.41 -8.00 18.12
CA SER A 365 3.85 -8.18 18.41
C SER A 365 4.73 -7.93 17.18
N ALA A 366 4.25 -8.24 15.98
CA ALA A 366 4.94 -7.87 14.76
C ALA A 366 5.07 -6.34 14.64
N GLY A 367 4.03 -5.57 15.00
CA GLY A 367 4.03 -4.09 14.96
C GLY A 367 4.92 -3.41 16.00
N THR A 368 5.14 -4.03 17.15
CA THR A 368 5.97 -3.48 18.23
C THR A 368 7.46 -3.45 17.89
N THR A 369 7.94 -4.29 16.96
CA THR A 369 9.36 -4.32 16.57
C THR A 369 9.85 -3.07 15.83
N SER A 370 8.95 -2.19 15.38
CA SER A 370 9.29 -0.88 14.79
C SER A 370 8.62 0.33 15.46
N CYS A 371 7.68 0.13 16.38
CA CYS A 371 6.98 1.21 17.08
C CYS A 371 6.73 0.84 18.55
N SER A 372 7.61 1.29 19.44
CA SER A 372 7.33 1.25 20.87
C SER A 372 6.30 2.32 21.24
N GLY A 373 5.04 1.90 21.37
CA GLY A 373 4.02 2.55 22.20
C GLY A 373 2.91 3.30 21.46
N VAL A 374 1.74 2.67 21.35
CA VAL A 374 0.45 3.39 21.22
C VAL A 374 -0.55 2.76 22.21
N THR A 375 -1.02 3.56 23.15
CA THR A 375 -2.21 3.27 23.97
C THR A 375 -3.49 3.61 23.19
N GLU A 376 -4.53 2.81 23.42
CA GLU A 376 -5.87 2.86 22.82
C GLU A 376 -6.40 4.27 22.49
N GLY A 377 -6.70 4.50 21.21
CA GLY A 377 -7.38 5.70 20.72
C GLY A 377 -7.23 5.91 19.21
N THR A 378 -8.13 5.31 18.42
CA THR A 378 -8.50 5.66 17.02
C THR A 378 -7.41 6.25 16.10
N ALA A 379 -6.26 5.58 16.00
CA ALA A 379 -5.25 5.82 14.96
C ALA A 379 -4.90 4.47 14.32
N GLU A 380 -4.94 4.40 12.99
CA GLU A 380 -4.67 3.19 12.20
C GLU A 380 -3.35 2.54 12.63
N VAL A 381 -3.45 1.35 13.24
CA VAL A 381 -2.29 0.54 13.60
C VAL A 381 -1.69 -0.01 12.30
N VAL A 382 -0.55 0.53 11.89
CA VAL A 382 0.21 0.01 10.74
C VAL A 382 0.86 -1.31 11.17
N VAL A 383 0.19 -2.42 10.90
CA VAL A 383 0.74 -3.77 11.07
C VAL A 383 1.86 -3.97 10.03
N PRO A 384 3.06 -4.47 10.39
CA PRO A 384 4.10 -4.84 9.43
C PRO A 384 3.74 -6.16 8.75
N GLY A 385 2.86 -6.08 7.77
CA GLY A 385 2.35 -7.18 6.96
C GLY A 385 3.31 -7.74 5.92
N GLY A 386 4.59 -7.85 6.27
CA GLY A 386 5.29 -9.07 5.94
C GLY A 386 4.63 -10.27 6.63
N ILE A 387 4.13 -10.10 7.87
CA ILE A 387 3.56 -11.23 8.63
C ILE A 387 2.17 -11.68 8.17
N VAL A 388 1.29 -10.73 7.85
CA VAL A 388 -0.11 -11.01 7.42
C VAL A 388 -0.13 -11.85 6.14
N ASN A 389 0.86 -11.63 5.28
CA ASN A 389 1.00 -12.23 3.97
C ASN A 389 2.16 -13.24 3.92
N CYS A 390 2.63 -13.74 5.06
CA CYS A 390 3.72 -14.71 5.10
C CYS A 390 3.31 -15.99 4.37
N LEU A 391 4.22 -16.58 3.59
CA LEU A 391 3.92 -17.79 2.82
C LEU A 391 4.48 -19.01 3.56
N ASP A 392 3.70 -20.08 3.63
CA ASP A 392 4.17 -21.38 4.07
C ASP A 392 5.20 -21.95 3.07
N PRO A 393 6.44 -22.30 3.49
CA PRO A 393 7.50 -22.70 2.57
C PRO A 393 7.25 -23.99 1.78
N GLY A 394 6.27 -24.81 2.18
CA GLY A 394 5.98 -26.09 1.53
C GLY A 394 4.77 -26.08 0.62
N SER A 395 3.86 -25.11 0.78
CA SER A 395 2.62 -25.04 0.00
C SER A 395 2.42 -23.69 -0.70
N GLY A 396 3.22 -22.66 -0.35
CA GLY A 396 3.04 -21.28 -0.78
C GLY A 396 1.75 -20.63 -0.27
N ARG A 397 1.03 -21.25 0.68
CA ARG A 397 -0.22 -20.72 1.21
C ARG A 397 0.05 -19.57 2.16
N SER A 398 -0.77 -18.53 2.07
CA SER A 398 -0.82 -17.46 3.07
C SER A 398 -1.81 -17.81 4.20
N PRO A 399 -1.78 -17.10 5.34
CA PRO A 399 -2.76 -17.26 6.41
C PRO A 399 -4.21 -17.15 5.91
N LEU A 400 -4.45 -16.25 4.94
CA LEU A 400 -5.78 -16.09 4.34
C LEU A 400 -6.25 -17.35 3.60
N HIS A 401 -5.36 -18.09 2.93
CA HIS A 401 -5.70 -19.37 2.29
C HIS A 401 -6.12 -20.43 3.32
N VAL A 402 -5.40 -20.49 4.45
CA VAL A 402 -5.70 -21.45 5.52
C VAL A 402 -7.03 -21.11 6.19
N ALA A 403 -7.27 -19.83 6.50
CA ALA A 403 -8.54 -19.36 7.07
C ALA A 403 -9.72 -19.70 6.15
N ALA A 404 -9.57 -19.39 4.85
CA ALA A 404 -10.58 -19.62 3.83
C ALA A 404 -10.85 -21.11 3.61
N SER A 405 -9.83 -21.97 3.63
CA SER A 405 -10.03 -23.42 3.49
C SER A 405 -10.72 -24.06 4.69
N ASN A 406 -10.48 -23.54 5.91
CA ASN A 406 -11.00 -24.13 7.14
C ASN A 406 -12.40 -23.62 7.53
N GLY A 407 -12.87 -22.52 6.94
CA GLY A 407 -14.18 -21.93 7.29
C GLY A 407 -14.12 -20.91 8.43
N ASN A 408 -12.93 -20.37 8.71
CA ASN A 408 -12.68 -19.51 9.87
C ASN A 408 -12.96 -18.04 9.54
N ILE A 409 -14.25 -17.67 9.47
CA ILE A 409 -14.70 -16.34 9.02
C ILE A 409 -14.13 -15.19 9.85
N ARG A 410 -14.06 -15.35 11.17
CA ARG A 410 -13.55 -14.31 12.08
C ARG A 410 -12.05 -14.05 11.83
N CYS A 411 -11.28 -15.09 11.55
CA CYS A 411 -9.89 -14.94 11.13
C CYS A 411 -9.78 -14.27 9.76
N VAL A 412 -10.67 -14.59 8.80
CA VAL A 412 -10.69 -13.95 7.48
C VAL A 412 -10.92 -12.44 7.62
N GLU A 413 -11.95 -12.03 8.35
CA GLU A 413 -12.26 -10.61 8.58
C GLU A 413 -11.07 -9.87 9.20
N LYS A 414 -10.48 -10.44 10.27
CA LYS A 414 -9.32 -9.83 10.93
C LYS A 414 -8.10 -9.72 10.03
N LEU A 415 -7.82 -10.75 9.22
CA LEU A 415 -6.71 -10.73 8.27
C LEU A 415 -6.91 -9.67 7.20
N LEU A 416 -8.13 -9.51 6.67
CA LEU A 416 -8.45 -8.48 5.68
C LEU A 416 -8.32 -7.07 6.25
N GLU A 417 -8.84 -6.83 7.46
CA GLU A 417 -8.66 -5.56 8.19
C GLU A 417 -7.18 -5.24 8.42
N SER A 418 -6.34 -6.27 8.57
CA SER A 418 -4.89 -6.14 8.78
C SER A 418 -4.09 -6.05 7.48
N GLY A 419 -4.74 -6.02 6.31
CA GLY A 419 -4.10 -5.86 5.01
C GLY A 419 -3.67 -7.15 4.33
N ALA A 420 -4.42 -8.24 4.50
CA ALA A 420 -4.20 -9.48 3.75
C ALA A 420 -4.53 -9.32 2.27
N LEU A 421 -3.62 -9.82 1.42
CA LEU A 421 -3.74 -9.73 -0.02
C LEU A 421 -4.67 -10.83 -0.56
N VAL A 422 -5.84 -10.42 -1.06
CA VAL A 422 -6.86 -11.33 -1.60
C VAL A 422 -6.45 -12.02 -2.91
N HIS A 423 -5.49 -11.46 -3.63
CA HIS A 423 -5.02 -11.97 -4.93
C HIS A 423 -3.76 -12.85 -4.84
N LEU A 424 -3.25 -13.13 -3.64
CA LEU A 424 -2.14 -14.06 -3.46
C LEU A 424 -2.51 -15.44 -3.99
N ARG A 425 -1.53 -16.10 -4.60
CA ARG A 425 -1.63 -17.47 -5.11
C ARG A 425 -0.66 -18.38 -4.39
N ASP A 426 -1.12 -19.59 -4.11
CA ASP A 426 -0.27 -20.65 -3.62
C ASP A 426 0.54 -21.31 -4.76
N GLU A 427 1.36 -22.34 -4.43
CA GLU A 427 2.18 -23.05 -5.42
C GLU A 427 1.36 -23.78 -6.50
N LEU A 428 0.07 -24.04 -6.23
CA LEU A 428 -0.86 -24.65 -7.18
C LEU A 428 -1.56 -23.59 -8.05
N GLY A 429 -1.30 -22.32 -7.81
CA GLY A 429 -1.91 -21.20 -8.53
C GLY A 429 -3.30 -20.81 -8.04
N HIS A 430 -3.73 -21.28 -6.86
CA HIS A 430 -5.05 -21.00 -6.30
C HIS A 430 -5.02 -19.83 -5.32
N THR A 431 -6.09 -19.05 -5.33
CA THR A 431 -6.38 -17.96 -4.41
C THR A 431 -7.15 -18.44 -3.18
N ALA A 432 -7.22 -17.61 -2.14
CA ALA A 432 -8.07 -17.88 -0.97
C ALA A 432 -9.56 -18.03 -1.34
N LEU A 433 -10.03 -17.28 -2.35
CA LEU A 433 -11.41 -17.34 -2.85
C LEU A 433 -11.74 -18.72 -3.44
N TYR A 434 -10.82 -19.31 -4.21
CA TYR A 434 -10.99 -20.65 -4.74
C TYR A 434 -11.15 -21.69 -3.62
N TYR A 435 -10.33 -21.63 -2.57
CA TYR A 435 -10.45 -22.56 -1.45
C TYR A 435 -11.77 -22.39 -0.69
N ALA A 436 -12.22 -21.16 -0.43
CA ALA A 436 -13.51 -20.91 0.19
C ALA A 436 -14.66 -21.49 -0.64
N ALA A 437 -14.66 -21.26 -1.95
CA ALA A 437 -15.68 -21.77 -2.86
C ALA A 437 -15.66 -23.30 -2.96
N ARG A 438 -14.48 -23.90 -3.08
CA ARG A 438 -14.30 -25.36 -3.19
C ARG A 438 -14.77 -26.11 -1.96
N GLN A 439 -14.61 -25.52 -0.77
CA GLN A 439 -15.04 -26.11 0.49
C GLN A 439 -16.50 -25.78 0.85
N GLY A 440 -17.16 -24.92 0.08
CA GLY A 440 -18.56 -24.55 0.30
C GLY A 440 -18.77 -23.49 1.38
N HIS A 441 -17.75 -22.70 1.72
CA HIS A 441 -17.83 -21.63 2.73
C HIS A 441 -18.41 -20.35 2.13
N GLY A 442 -19.73 -20.33 1.91
CA GLY A 442 -20.44 -19.24 1.24
C GLY A 442 -20.25 -17.86 1.88
N ASP A 443 -20.25 -17.77 3.22
CA ASP A 443 -20.09 -16.50 3.93
C ASP A 443 -18.69 -15.90 3.71
N ILE A 444 -17.66 -16.75 3.66
CA ILE A 444 -16.29 -16.33 3.37
C ILE A 444 -16.16 -15.87 1.91
N VAL A 445 -16.84 -16.54 0.98
CA VAL A 445 -16.90 -16.12 -0.43
C VAL A 445 -17.47 -14.71 -0.54
N ASP A 446 -18.58 -14.42 0.15
CA ASP A 446 -19.20 -13.09 0.12
C ASP A 446 -18.26 -12.02 0.70
N THR A 447 -17.57 -12.30 1.81
CA THR A 447 -16.59 -11.38 2.42
C THR A 447 -15.39 -11.12 1.51
N LEU A 448 -14.81 -12.16 0.90
CA LEU A 448 -13.68 -12.04 -0.01
C LEU A 448 -14.07 -11.29 -1.30
N VAL A 449 -15.22 -11.58 -1.88
CA VAL A 449 -15.74 -10.87 -3.06
C VAL A 449 -16.02 -9.40 -2.74
N SER A 450 -16.56 -9.10 -1.56
CA SER A 450 -16.75 -7.72 -1.09
C SER A 450 -15.41 -6.98 -0.95
N ALA A 451 -14.38 -7.67 -0.49
CA ALA A 451 -12.99 -7.18 -0.45
C ALA A 451 -12.30 -7.11 -1.83
N GLY A 452 -12.98 -7.45 -2.92
CA GLY A 452 -12.46 -7.35 -4.29
C GLY A 452 -11.76 -8.60 -4.82
N ALA A 453 -11.81 -9.74 -4.11
CA ALA A 453 -11.28 -11.00 -4.61
C ALA A 453 -11.99 -11.41 -5.90
N ASN A 454 -11.23 -11.99 -6.84
CA ASN A 454 -11.74 -12.50 -8.09
C ASN A 454 -11.06 -13.82 -8.47
N LEU A 455 -11.81 -14.68 -9.16
CA LEU A 455 -11.29 -15.89 -9.79
C LEU A 455 -10.77 -15.54 -11.19
N GLY A 456 -9.49 -15.75 -11.45
CA GLY A 456 -8.83 -15.29 -12.67
C GLY A 456 -7.54 -16.03 -12.99
N GLY A 457 -6.93 -15.76 -14.16
CA GLY A 457 -5.66 -16.34 -14.59
C GLY A 457 -5.63 -17.89 -14.55
N MET A 458 -4.65 -18.46 -13.82
CA MET A 458 -4.38 -19.90 -13.79
C MET A 458 -5.56 -20.76 -13.32
N GLU A 459 -6.42 -20.26 -12.42
CA GLU A 459 -7.55 -21.02 -11.89
C GLU A 459 -8.60 -21.33 -12.99
N ASN A 460 -8.79 -20.38 -13.90
CA ASN A 460 -9.68 -20.52 -15.05
C ASN A 460 -8.98 -21.21 -16.24
N GLU A 461 -7.73 -20.84 -16.53
CA GLU A 461 -6.97 -21.38 -17.67
C GLU A 461 -6.61 -22.85 -17.52
N ALA A 462 -6.26 -23.29 -16.30
CA ALA A 462 -5.96 -24.70 -16.03
C ALA A 462 -7.21 -25.57 -15.84
N GLY A 463 -8.42 -24.99 -15.93
CA GLY A 463 -9.69 -25.72 -15.87
C GLY A 463 -10.10 -26.22 -14.48
N TYR A 464 -9.40 -25.83 -13.40
CA TYR A 464 -9.72 -26.26 -12.04
C TYR A 464 -11.12 -25.81 -11.60
N VAL A 465 -11.45 -24.54 -11.86
CA VAL A 465 -12.78 -23.99 -11.57
C VAL A 465 -13.86 -24.73 -12.38
N GLY A 466 -13.60 -24.95 -13.68
CA GLY A 466 -14.53 -25.69 -14.55
C GLY A 466 -14.78 -27.12 -14.07
N LEU A 467 -13.74 -27.84 -13.64
CA LEU A 467 -13.86 -29.19 -13.11
C LEU A 467 -14.61 -29.22 -11.77
N ALA A 468 -14.31 -28.27 -10.86
CA ALA A 468 -14.98 -28.19 -9.56
C ALA A 468 -16.48 -27.91 -9.72
N VAL A 469 -16.84 -27.00 -10.62
CA VAL A 469 -18.23 -26.70 -10.99
C VAL A 469 -18.90 -27.91 -11.63
N GLN A 470 -18.26 -28.57 -12.61
CA GLN A 470 -18.82 -29.76 -13.23
C GLN A 470 -19.09 -30.85 -12.20
N ASN A 471 -18.16 -31.10 -11.27
CA ASN A 471 -18.36 -32.07 -10.20
C ASN A 471 -19.54 -31.71 -9.29
N ALA A 472 -19.71 -30.42 -8.96
CA ALA A 472 -20.84 -29.94 -8.15
C ALA A 472 -22.19 -30.14 -8.88
N VAL A 473 -22.23 -29.88 -10.18
CA VAL A 473 -23.42 -30.12 -11.03
C VAL A 473 -23.75 -31.61 -11.12
N HIS A 474 -22.76 -32.47 -11.36
CA HIS A 474 -22.96 -33.92 -11.42
C HIS A 474 -23.43 -34.50 -10.07
N ALA A 475 -22.98 -33.92 -8.96
CA ALA A 475 -23.41 -34.31 -7.61
C ALA A 475 -24.82 -33.80 -7.25
N GLY A 476 -25.42 -32.93 -8.07
CA GLY A 476 -26.73 -32.31 -7.80
C GLY A 476 -26.73 -31.33 -6.61
N ASN A 477 -25.56 -30.77 -6.25
CA ASN A 477 -25.44 -29.86 -5.12
C ASN A 477 -25.62 -28.40 -5.58
N GLU A 478 -26.88 -27.97 -5.69
CA GLU A 478 -27.25 -26.61 -6.12
C GLU A 478 -26.61 -25.53 -5.24
N ALA A 479 -26.50 -25.77 -3.92
CA ALA A 479 -25.89 -24.81 -3.00
C ALA A 479 -24.40 -24.55 -3.33
N THR A 480 -23.64 -25.58 -3.70
CA THR A 480 -22.25 -25.40 -4.12
C THR A 480 -22.15 -24.68 -5.47
N VAL A 481 -23.04 -24.97 -6.41
CA VAL A 481 -23.11 -24.25 -7.69
C VAL A 481 -23.40 -22.76 -7.48
N ASP A 482 -24.32 -22.44 -6.56
CA ASP A 482 -24.63 -21.07 -6.18
C ASP A 482 -23.44 -20.34 -5.54
N ILE A 483 -22.64 -21.04 -4.72
CA ILE A 483 -21.39 -20.49 -4.16
C ILE A 483 -20.39 -20.16 -5.27
N TRP A 484 -20.19 -21.05 -6.24
CA TRP A 484 -19.33 -20.76 -7.39
C TRP A 484 -19.85 -19.60 -8.25
N ARG A 485 -21.18 -19.47 -8.39
CA ARG A 485 -21.79 -18.31 -9.07
C ARG A 485 -21.50 -17.01 -8.30
N ARG A 486 -21.63 -17.02 -6.98
CA ARG A 486 -21.27 -15.87 -6.12
C ARG A 486 -19.79 -15.51 -6.19
N ALA A 487 -18.91 -16.50 -6.34
CA ALA A 487 -17.48 -16.27 -6.55
C ALA A 487 -17.11 -15.70 -7.95
N GLY A 488 -18.10 -15.50 -8.83
CA GLY A 488 -17.92 -14.83 -10.12
C GLY A 488 -17.76 -15.76 -11.34
N VAL A 489 -18.02 -17.07 -11.19
CA VAL A 489 -17.95 -18.02 -12.31
C VAL A 489 -19.16 -17.85 -13.24
N LYS A 490 -18.89 -17.62 -14.53
CA LYS A 490 -19.92 -17.63 -15.58
C LYS A 490 -20.24 -19.07 -15.97
N LEU A 491 -21.38 -19.59 -15.51
CA LEU A 491 -21.92 -20.87 -15.95
C LEU A 491 -22.57 -20.66 -17.32
N ALA A 492 -22.34 -21.58 -18.27
CA ALA A 492 -23.14 -21.61 -19.50
C ALA A 492 -24.51 -22.20 -19.14
N ASP A 493 -25.58 -21.46 -19.45
CA ASP A 493 -26.97 -21.87 -19.25
C ASP A 493 -27.35 -23.11 -20.09
#